data_AF-A0AAU4T835-F1
#
_entry.id   AF-A0AAU4T835-F1
#
_cell.length_a   1.000
_cell.length_b   1.000
_cell.length_c   1.000
_cell.angle_alpha   90.00
_cell.angle_beta   90.00
_cell.angle_gamma   90.00
#
_symmetry.space_group_name_H-M   'P 1'
#
loop_
_entity.id
_entity.type
_entity.pdbx_description
1 polymer ?
#
loop_
_entity_poly.entity_id
_entity_poly.type
_entity_poly.pdbx_seq_one_letter_code
_entity_poly.pdbx_strand_id
1 'polypeptide(L)'
;MVAVVTAGPAAAHAHVEAEGARALDQNVALTFSAASESGTAGISKLEVILPKGIAPGDVTYKKGPTGWKLTATDRGYTVSGPKLAVGEDAEYVVNVRQLPDAKSLVFKTVQSYSDGKVDRWIELEEEDSSDGHGHGHPAPRLDLKPAAPGAKPVSPTPSEEPTPSAPSSDAAASEPKTGTSTPAAEPAANNAEGDDGMPVAVPVGIAATVLVLGGGAWWLRSRRNESA
;
A
#
# COMPACT_ATOMS: atom_id res chain seq x y z
N MET A 1 36.25 21.88 6.82
CA MET A 1 35.15 21.86 5.85
C MET A 1 33.91 21.43 6.63
N VAL A 2 33.01 22.36 6.94
CA VAL A 2 31.80 22.06 7.72
C VAL A 2 30.80 21.45 6.75
N ALA A 3 30.50 20.15 6.93
CA ALA A 3 29.43 19.50 6.20
C ALA A 3 28.10 20.04 6.73
N VAL A 4 27.45 20.90 5.95
CA VAL A 4 26.07 21.28 6.19
C VAL A 4 25.23 20.09 5.76
N VAL A 5 24.76 19.32 6.74
CA VAL A 5 23.64 18.40 6.52
C VAL A 5 22.40 19.29 6.47
N THR A 6 21.88 19.54 5.27
CA THR A 6 20.54 20.10 5.11
C THR A 6 19.58 19.03 5.61
N ALA A 7 19.06 19.19 6.83
CA ALA A 7 17.87 18.47 7.23
C ALA A 7 16.78 18.85 6.23
N GLY A 8 16.36 17.88 5.40
CA GLY A 8 15.21 18.04 4.53
C GLY A 8 13.97 18.40 5.35
N PRO A 9 12.92 18.94 4.72
CA PRO A 9 11.66 19.16 5.43
C PRO A 9 11.27 17.86 6.13
N ALA A 10 10.89 17.94 7.41
CA ALA A 10 10.25 16.83 8.10
C ALA A 10 8.95 16.56 7.33
N ALA A 11 8.99 15.61 6.40
CA ALA A 11 7.86 15.32 5.54
C ALA A 11 6.80 14.69 6.42
N ALA A 12 5.65 15.33 6.58
CA ALA A 12 4.46 14.67 7.14
C ALA A 12 3.78 13.77 6.08
N HIS A 13 4.41 13.57 4.91
CA HIS A 13 3.81 13.03 3.69
C HIS A 13 4.77 12.10 2.94
N ALA A 14 4.24 11.33 1.97
CA ALA A 14 5.09 10.61 1.03
C ALA A 14 5.70 11.57 -0.01
N HIS A 15 6.96 11.37 -0.35
CA HIS A 15 7.71 12.22 -1.26
C HIS A 15 8.60 11.43 -2.23
N VAL A 16 8.97 12.08 -3.33
CA VAL A 16 9.90 11.55 -4.34
C VAL A 16 10.80 12.67 -4.84
N GLU A 17 12.10 12.39 -4.88
CA GLU A 17 13.12 13.34 -5.32
C GLU A 17 14.09 12.71 -6.30
N ALA A 18 14.54 13.51 -7.25
CA ALA A 18 15.69 13.20 -8.10
C ALA A 18 16.35 14.51 -8.53
N GLU A 19 17.49 14.83 -7.92
CA GLU A 19 18.16 16.10 -8.17
C GLU A 19 18.53 16.24 -9.65
N GLY A 20 18.08 17.33 -10.28
CA GLY A 20 18.47 17.63 -11.65
C GLY A 20 17.73 16.85 -12.73
N ALA A 21 16.80 15.96 -12.39
CA ALA A 21 16.12 15.09 -13.33
C ALA A 21 15.49 15.84 -14.52
N ARG A 22 15.72 15.31 -15.72
CA ARG A 22 15.17 15.81 -16.98
C ARG A 22 14.35 14.74 -17.67
N ALA A 23 13.42 15.18 -18.52
CA ALA A 23 12.78 14.30 -19.49
C ALA A 23 13.83 13.53 -20.30
N LEU A 24 13.58 12.24 -20.56
CA LEU A 24 14.46 11.33 -21.30
C LEU A 24 15.84 11.01 -20.68
N ASP A 25 16.13 11.50 -19.46
CA ASP A 25 17.34 11.10 -18.73
C ASP A 25 17.34 9.59 -18.44
N GLN A 26 18.52 8.99 -18.49
CA GLN A 26 18.73 7.56 -18.29
C GLN A 26 19.40 7.28 -16.94
N ASN A 27 19.13 6.10 -16.37
CA ASN A 27 19.70 5.64 -15.11
C ASN A 27 19.52 6.64 -13.96
N VAL A 28 18.30 7.15 -13.81
CA VAL A 28 17.98 8.16 -12.81
C VAL A 28 17.67 7.49 -11.49
N ALA A 29 18.39 7.87 -10.43
CA ALA A 29 18.07 7.47 -9.07
C ALA A 29 16.91 8.33 -8.55
N LEU A 30 15.83 7.68 -8.13
CA LEU A 30 14.70 8.30 -7.45
C LEU A 30 14.76 7.90 -5.97
N THR A 31 14.81 8.88 -5.10
CA THR A 31 14.69 8.68 -3.65
C THR A 31 13.23 8.86 -3.25
N PHE A 32 12.66 7.83 -2.65
CA PHE A 32 11.32 7.86 -2.09
C PHE A 32 11.41 7.90 -0.57
N SER A 33 10.59 8.74 0.06
CA SER A 33 10.38 8.76 1.50
C SER A 33 8.89 8.71 1.83
N ALA A 34 8.52 8.08 2.94
CA ALA A 34 7.17 8.04 3.44
C ALA A 34 7.20 8.05 4.96
N ALA A 35 6.64 9.11 5.55
CA ALA A 35 6.65 9.26 7.00
C ALA A 35 5.69 8.32 7.70
N SER A 36 6.07 7.84 8.89
CA SER A 36 5.20 7.01 9.70
C SER A 36 4.18 7.86 10.46
N GLU A 37 2.90 7.70 10.14
CA GLU A 37 1.80 8.35 10.88
C GLU A 37 1.31 7.52 12.08
N SER A 38 1.85 6.31 12.27
CA SER A 38 1.45 5.42 13.35
C SER A 38 2.38 5.51 14.56
N GLY A 39 1.78 5.82 15.72
CA GLY A 39 2.45 5.74 17.03
C GLY A 39 2.45 4.34 17.66
N THR A 40 1.98 3.30 16.95
CA THR A 40 1.84 1.94 17.50
C THR A 40 2.31 0.81 16.57
N ALA A 41 2.47 1.08 15.28
CA ALA A 41 2.84 0.08 14.29
C ALA A 41 3.90 0.64 13.33
N GLY A 42 4.90 -0.19 13.00
CA GLY A 42 5.88 0.16 11.97
C GLY A 42 5.38 -0.11 10.56
N ILE A 43 5.91 0.64 9.59
CA ILE A 43 5.67 0.45 8.16
C ILE A 43 6.23 -0.93 7.74
N SER A 44 5.50 -1.64 6.89
CA SER A 44 5.86 -3.00 6.43
C SER A 44 5.96 -3.14 4.91
N LYS A 45 5.28 -2.26 4.16
CA LYS A 45 5.25 -2.27 2.70
C LYS A 45 4.91 -0.89 2.16
N LEU A 46 5.55 -0.54 1.06
CA LEU A 46 5.12 0.52 0.14
C LEU A 46 4.76 -0.09 -1.20
N GLU A 47 3.62 0.28 -1.76
CA GLU A 47 3.25 -0.02 -3.14
C GLU A 47 3.22 1.29 -3.93
N VAL A 48 3.95 1.35 -5.05
CA VAL A 48 4.01 2.51 -5.93
C VAL A 48 3.40 2.17 -7.27
N ILE A 49 2.44 2.98 -7.68
CA ILE A 49 1.87 2.95 -9.03
C ILE A 49 2.79 3.75 -9.94
N LEU A 50 3.27 3.13 -11.01
CA LEU A 50 4.15 3.81 -11.96
C LEU A 50 3.33 4.70 -12.92
N PRO A 51 3.81 5.92 -13.22
CA PRO A 51 3.20 6.75 -14.25
C PRO A 51 3.40 6.12 -15.63
N LYS A 52 2.58 6.55 -16.60
CA LYS A 52 2.73 6.13 -18.00
C LYS A 52 4.15 6.40 -18.50
N GLY A 53 4.71 5.45 -19.25
CA GLY A 53 6.05 5.56 -19.81
C GLY A 53 7.17 5.04 -18.91
N ILE A 54 6.87 4.54 -17.71
CA ILE A 54 7.82 3.76 -16.90
C ILE A 54 7.25 2.35 -16.70
N ALA A 55 7.90 1.35 -17.28
CA ALA A 55 7.51 -0.05 -17.08
C ALA A 55 8.06 -0.59 -15.74
N PRO A 56 7.36 -1.52 -15.05
CA PRO A 56 7.87 -2.17 -13.85
C PRO A 56 9.27 -2.78 -14.02
N GLY A 57 9.56 -3.37 -15.19
CA GLY A 57 10.87 -3.95 -15.52
C GLY A 57 11.99 -2.92 -15.71
N ASP A 58 11.67 -1.63 -15.81
CA ASP A 58 12.64 -0.55 -15.96
C ASP A 58 13.10 0.02 -14.60
N VAL A 59 12.57 -0.53 -13.50
CA VAL A 59 12.85 -0.06 -12.13
C VAL A 59 13.69 -1.10 -11.40
N THR A 60 14.84 -0.68 -10.87
CA THR A 60 15.72 -1.54 -10.09
C THR A 60 15.90 -0.98 -8.67
N TYR A 61 15.79 -1.85 -7.67
CA TYR A 61 16.05 -1.48 -6.28
C TYR A 61 17.54 -1.20 -6.04
N LYS A 62 17.87 -0.10 -5.37
CA LYS A 62 19.26 0.28 -5.09
C LYS A 62 19.59 0.20 -3.61
N LYS A 63 18.77 0.85 -2.78
CA LYS A 63 18.99 0.98 -1.34
C LYS A 63 17.65 1.11 -0.63
N GLY A 64 17.57 0.71 0.62
CA GLY A 64 16.47 1.02 1.52
C GLY A 64 16.58 0.19 2.79
N PRO A 65 15.47 -0.07 3.51
CA PRO A 65 15.53 -0.71 4.81
C PRO A 65 16.09 -2.13 4.76
N THR A 66 16.70 -2.56 5.86
CA THR A 66 17.36 -3.87 5.93
C THR A 66 16.36 -5.00 5.67
N GLY A 67 16.68 -5.87 4.71
CA GLY A 67 15.86 -7.03 4.36
C GLY A 67 14.70 -6.73 3.41
N TRP A 68 14.47 -5.46 3.06
CA TRP A 68 13.45 -5.07 2.09
C TRP A 68 13.84 -5.45 0.66
N LYS A 69 12.84 -5.79 -0.15
CA LYS A 69 13.01 -6.15 -1.57
C LYS A 69 11.94 -5.48 -2.42
N LEU A 70 12.31 -5.17 -3.65
CA LEU A 70 11.38 -4.73 -4.68
C LEU A 70 10.78 -5.92 -5.43
N THR A 71 9.47 -5.92 -5.63
CA THR A 71 8.75 -6.88 -6.48
C THR A 71 7.89 -6.11 -7.47
N ALA A 72 8.07 -6.36 -8.77
CA ALA A 72 7.25 -5.76 -9.82
C ALA A 72 5.80 -6.24 -9.73
N THR A 73 4.86 -5.39 -10.14
CA THR A 73 3.42 -5.69 -10.25
C THR A 73 2.89 -5.18 -11.58
N ASP A 74 1.67 -5.56 -11.97
CA ASP A 74 1.06 -5.15 -13.25
C ASP A 74 0.93 -3.62 -13.41
N ARG A 75 0.94 -2.87 -12.31
CA ARG A 75 0.71 -1.42 -12.26
C ARG A 75 1.87 -0.62 -11.69
N GLY A 76 2.96 -1.29 -11.33
CA GLY A 76 4.12 -0.64 -10.72
C GLY A 76 4.98 -1.63 -9.96
N TYR A 77 5.23 -1.37 -8.67
CA TYR A 77 6.02 -2.26 -7.83
C TYR A 77 5.64 -2.14 -6.35
N THR A 78 6.09 -3.11 -5.57
CA THR A 78 6.10 -3.04 -4.10
C THR A 78 7.52 -3.07 -3.58
N VAL A 79 7.78 -2.40 -2.46
CA VAL A 79 8.97 -2.60 -1.64
C VAL A 79 8.52 -3.02 -0.25
N SER A 80 8.97 -4.18 0.23
CA SER A 80 8.53 -4.74 1.50
C SER A 80 9.59 -5.64 2.14
N GLY A 81 9.47 -5.84 3.44
CA GLY A 81 10.36 -6.68 4.23
C GLY A 81 9.94 -6.70 5.72
N PRO A 82 10.88 -6.93 6.65
CA PRO A 82 10.60 -6.79 8.08
C PRO A 82 10.00 -5.42 8.40
N LYS A 83 9.06 -5.35 9.35
CA LYS A 83 8.49 -4.07 9.78
C LYS A 83 9.57 -3.14 10.34
N LEU A 84 9.46 -1.86 10.03
CA LEU A 84 10.29 -0.82 10.64
C LEU A 84 9.94 -0.63 12.12
N ALA A 85 10.76 0.14 12.84
CA ALA A 85 10.37 0.56 14.19
C ALA A 85 9.12 1.46 14.15
N VAL A 86 8.42 1.53 15.27
CA VAL A 86 7.26 2.42 15.41
C VAL A 86 7.71 3.87 15.30
N GLY A 87 7.05 4.65 14.45
CA GLY A 87 7.44 6.04 14.18
C GLY A 87 8.66 6.20 13.29
N GLU A 88 9.23 5.11 12.75
CA GLU A 88 10.33 5.17 11.78
C GLU A 88 9.78 5.32 10.36
N ASP A 89 10.30 6.32 9.65
CA ASP A 89 9.96 6.59 8.26
C ASP A 89 10.57 5.55 7.33
N ALA A 90 9.90 5.28 6.21
CA ALA A 90 10.44 4.43 5.17
C ALA A 90 11.15 5.30 4.12
N GLU A 91 12.44 5.05 3.89
CA GLU A 91 13.21 5.68 2.82
C GLU A 91 13.90 4.62 1.96
N TYR A 92 13.81 4.76 0.64
CA TYR A 92 14.48 3.86 -0.28
C TYR A 92 14.78 4.54 -1.62
N VAL A 93 15.72 3.95 -2.36
CA VAL A 93 16.17 4.44 -3.67
C VAL A 93 15.91 3.37 -4.71
N VAL A 94 15.28 3.77 -5.81
CA VAL A 94 15.18 2.98 -7.04
C VAL A 94 15.92 3.67 -8.16
N ASN A 95 16.38 2.90 -9.13
CA ASN A 95 16.93 3.40 -10.37
C ASN A 95 15.92 3.15 -11.49
N VAL A 96 15.54 4.21 -12.21
CA VAL A 96 14.71 4.11 -13.41
C VAL A 96 15.61 4.16 -14.64
N ARG A 97 15.45 3.17 -15.54
CA ARG A 97 16.27 3.05 -16.75
C ARG A 97 16.21 4.29 -17.63
N GLN A 98 15.02 4.82 -17.89
CA GLN A 98 14.82 6.10 -18.57
C GLN A 98 13.53 6.76 -18.10
N LEU A 99 13.57 8.07 -17.86
CA LEU A 99 12.38 8.88 -17.59
C LEU A 99 11.62 9.17 -18.89
N PRO A 100 10.27 9.22 -18.89
CA PRO A 100 9.51 9.53 -20.09
C PRO A 100 9.68 11.01 -20.49
N ASP A 101 9.25 11.33 -21.72
CA ASP A 101 9.16 12.71 -22.18
C ASP A 101 7.92 13.38 -21.58
N ALA A 102 8.07 13.91 -20.36
CA ALA A 102 7.02 14.54 -19.59
C ALA A 102 7.55 15.74 -18.79
N LYS A 103 6.66 16.63 -18.37
CA LYS A 103 7.01 17.78 -17.50
C LYS A 103 6.99 17.41 -16.01
N SER A 104 6.17 16.45 -15.63
CA SER A 104 6.04 15.98 -14.25
C SER A 104 5.57 14.53 -14.23
N LEU A 105 5.88 13.85 -13.13
CA LEU A 105 5.53 12.46 -12.87
C LEU A 105 4.85 12.37 -11.52
N VAL A 106 3.74 11.63 -11.46
CA VAL A 106 3.01 11.40 -10.21
C VAL A 106 3.08 9.92 -9.86
N PHE A 107 3.57 9.63 -8.67
CA PHE A 107 3.81 8.29 -8.14
C PHE A 107 2.87 8.05 -6.96
N LYS A 108 1.62 7.70 -7.28
CA LYS A 108 0.64 7.30 -6.26
C LYS A 108 1.20 6.17 -5.41
N THR A 109 1.16 6.33 -4.10
CA THR A 109 1.82 5.44 -3.13
C THR A 109 0.84 4.96 -2.07
N VAL A 110 0.87 3.66 -1.79
CA VAL A 110 0.08 3.03 -0.72
C VAL A 110 1.03 2.49 0.33
N GLN A 111 0.87 2.94 1.57
CA GLN A 111 1.72 2.62 2.70
C GLN A 111 0.98 1.70 3.66
N SER A 112 1.53 0.51 3.92
CA SER A 112 0.91 -0.50 4.79
C SER A 112 1.70 -0.68 6.08
N TYR A 113 0.99 -0.72 7.21
CA TYR A 113 1.56 -0.93 8.53
C TYR A 113 1.39 -2.37 9.02
N SER A 114 2.19 -2.73 10.02
CA SER A 114 2.18 -4.06 10.64
C SER A 114 0.90 -4.40 11.42
N ASP A 115 0.04 -3.42 11.72
CA ASP A 115 -1.28 -3.62 12.34
C ASP A 115 -2.42 -3.72 11.30
N GLY A 116 -2.09 -3.71 10.01
CA GLY A 116 -3.05 -3.79 8.90
C GLY A 116 -3.64 -2.46 8.46
N LYS A 117 -3.31 -1.34 9.11
CA LYS A 117 -3.69 0.01 8.63
C LYS A 117 -2.98 0.35 7.33
N VAL A 118 -3.60 1.24 6.56
CA VAL A 118 -3.12 1.66 5.24
C VAL A 118 -3.34 3.15 5.02
N ASP A 119 -2.26 3.86 4.70
CA ASP A 119 -2.32 5.24 4.22
C ASP A 119 -2.22 5.27 2.69
N ARG A 120 -2.93 6.22 2.07
CA ARG A 120 -3.09 6.30 0.61
C ARG A 120 -2.69 7.66 0.08
N TRP A 121 -1.42 7.81 -0.26
CA TRP A 121 -0.83 8.96 -0.93
C TRP A 121 -1.16 8.95 -2.42
N ILE A 122 -2.43 9.19 -2.76
CA ILE A 122 -2.97 8.98 -4.11
C ILE A 122 -3.70 10.18 -4.70
N GLU A 123 -3.91 11.23 -3.91
CA GLU A 123 -4.63 12.42 -4.33
C GLU A 123 -3.81 13.18 -5.37
N LEU A 124 -4.49 13.64 -6.41
CA LEU A 124 -3.89 14.51 -7.41
C LEU A 124 -4.19 15.95 -6.95
N GLU A 125 -3.16 16.74 -6.70
CA GLU A 125 -3.35 18.17 -6.49
C GLU A 125 -3.93 18.75 -7.79
N GLU A 126 -5.19 19.17 -7.76
CA GLU A 126 -5.77 19.97 -8.84
C GLU A 126 -5.18 21.38 -8.73
N GLU A 127 -4.72 21.96 -9.85
CA GLU A 127 -4.05 23.28 -9.91
C GLU A 127 -4.89 24.46 -9.34
N ASP A 128 -6.14 24.22 -8.92
CA ASP A 128 -7.13 25.21 -8.49
C ASP A 128 -7.73 24.97 -7.08
N SER A 129 -7.10 24.20 -6.19
CA SER A 129 -7.52 24.18 -4.78
C SER A 129 -6.96 25.42 -4.05
N SER A 130 -7.65 26.57 -4.21
CA SER A 130 -7.32 27.87 -3.61
C SER A 130 -7.40 27.94 -2.09
N ASP A 131 -7.85 26.86 -1.45
CA ASP A 131 -8.08 26.81 -0.03
C ASP A 131 -6.94 25.98 0.56
N GLY A 132 -5.85 26.63 0.96
CA GLY A 132 -4.62 26.03 1.50
C GLY A 132 -4.77 25.29 2.84
N HIS A 133 -5.80 24.45 2.95
CA HIS A 133 -6.21 23.63 4.09
C HIS A 133 -6.36 22.15 3.65
N GLY A 134 -5.65 21.73 2.61
CA GLY A 134 -5.63 20.34 2.17
C GLY A 134 -4.97 19.45 3.22
N HIS A 135 -5.75 18.93 4.18
CA HIS A 135 -5.39 17.83 5.09
C HIS A 135 -5.35 16.48 4.36
N GLY A 136 -4.97 16.48 3.09
CA GLY A 136 -5.07 15.35 2.20
C GLY A 136 -3.85 14.43 2.24
N HIS A 137 -3.92 13.36 1.47
CA HIS A 137 -2.79 12.48 1.19
C HIS A 137 -2.34 12.67 -0.27
N PRO A 138 -1.63 13.78 -0.59
CA PRO A 138 -1.18 14.06 -1.95
C PRO A 138 -0.21 12.98 -2.43
N ALA A 139 -0.33 12.61 -3.70
CA ALA A 139 0.58 11.67 -4.32
C ALA A 139 1.96 12.31 -4.54
N PRO A 140 3.06 11.57 -4.26
CA PRO A 140 4.41 12.03 -4.57
C PRO A 140 4.54 12.49 -6.02
N ARG A 141 5.09 13.69 -6.24
CA ARG A 141 5.30 14.30 -7.55
C ARG A 141 6.76 14.62 -7.78
N LEU A 142 7.26 14.28 -8.97
CA LEU A 142 8.58 14.66 -9.45
C LEU A 142 8.42 15.57 -10.67
N ASP A 143 8.85 16.82 -10.57
CA ASP A 143 8.93 17.72 -11.71
C ASP A 143 10.23 17.49 -12.51
N LEU A 144 10.12 17.54 -13.82
CA LEU A 144 11.22 17.26 -14.75
C LEU A 144 11.61 18.54 -15.50
N LYS A 145 12.92 18.75 -15.59
CA LYS A 145 13.47 19.75 -16.52
C LYS A 145 13.28 19.28 -17.97
N PRO A 146 13.33 20.21 -18.95
CA PRO A 146 13.33 19.84 -20.36
C PRO A 146 14.47 18.88 -20.70
N ALA A 147 14.18 17.98 -21.65
CA ALA A 147 15.15 17.00 -22.15
C ALA A 147 16.43 17.67 -22.63
N ALA A 148 17.56 17.00 -22.42
CA ALA A 148 18.83 17.46 -22.95
C ALA A 148 18.80 17.46 -24.51
N PRO A 149 19.46 18.42 -25.18
CA PRO A 149 19.53 18.44 -26.64
C PRO A 149 20.03 17.11 -27.21
N GLY A 150 19.24 16.51 -28.10
CA GLY A 150 19.59 15.26 -28.77
C GLY A 150 19.25 13.97 -28.01
N ALA A 151 18.70 14.06 -26.79
CA ALA A 151 18.16 12.92 -26.05
C ALA A 151 17.04 12.24 -26.86
N LYS A 152 16.99 10.90 -26.79
CA LYS A 152 16.00 10.10 -27.52
C LYS A 152 15.44 9.01 -26.60
N PRO A 153 14.18 8.60 -26.78
CA PRO A 153 13.63 7.43 -26.11
C PRO A 153 14.47 6.18 -26.42
N VAL A 154 14.76 5.38 -25.39
CA VAL A 154 15.24 4.02 -25.54
C VAL A 154 14.03 3.09 -25.65
N SER A 155 14.10 2.09 -26.50
CA SER A 155 13.01 1.12 -26.63
C SER A 155 12.80 0.40 -25.30
N PRO A 156 11.53 0.14 -24.91
CA PRO A 156 11.24 -0.65 -23.72
C PRO A 156 11.90 -2.02 -23.83
N THR A 157 12.41 -2.57 -22.72
CA THR A 157 12.72 -4.01 -22.69
C THR A 157 11.39 -4.73 -22.84
N PRO A 158 11.23 -5.67 -23.79
CA PRO A 158 10.00 -6.43 -23.90
C PRO A 158 9.75 -7.16 -22.57
N SER A 159 8.59 -6.91 -21.96
CA SER A 159 8.06 -7.77 -20.91
C SER A 159 7.79 -9.12 -21.56
N GLU A 160 8.36 -10.21 -21.03
CA GLU A 160 8.03 -11.55 -21.51
C GLU A 160 6.52 -11.75 -21.37
N GLU A 161 5.83 -11.84 -22.52
CA GLU A 161 4.42 -12.20 -22.58
C GLU A 161 4.28 -13.65 -22.09
N PRO A 162 3.34 -13.97 -21.18
CA PRO A 162 3.14 -15.34 -20.77
C PRO A 162 2.81 -16.17 -22.02
N THR A 163 3.61 -17.21 -22.26
CA THR A 163 3.35 -18.16 -23.36
C THR A 163 1.95 -18.73 -23.18
N PRO A 164 1.04 -18.61 -24.17
CA PRO A 164 -0.30 -19.16 -24.04
C PRO A 164 -0.19 -20.69 -23.90
N SER A 165 -0.67 -21.21 -22.77
CA SER A 165 -0.85 -22.66 -22.62
C SER A 165 -1.82 -23.15 -23.69
N ALA A 166 -1.41 -24.16 -24.45
CA ALA A 166 -2.18 -24.77 -25.51
C ALA A 166 -3.56 -25.24 -25.01
N PRO A 167 -4.64 -25.11 -25.80
CA PRO A 167 -5.94 -25.63 -25.42
C PRO A 167 -5.89 -27.16 -25.36
N SER A 168 -6.28 -27.74 -24.23
CA SER A 168 -6.61 -29.17 -24.18
C SER A 168 -7.90 -29.38 -24.96
N SER A 169 -7.84 -30.24 -25.99
CA SER A 169 -8.99 -30.61 -26.80
C SER A 169 -9.97 -31.43 -25.97
N ASP A 170 -11.22 -30.95 -25.94
CA ASP A 170 -12.40 -31.69 -25.53
C ASP A 170 -12.63 -32.87 -26.49
N ALA A 171 -12.99 -34.03 -25.93
CA ALA A 171 -13.58 -35.15 -26.65
C ALA A 171 -14.80 -35.64 -25.85
N ALA A 172 -15.95 -35.12 -26.23
CA ALA A 172 -17.29 -35.52 -25.81
C ALA A 172 -17.73 -36.89 -26.36
N ALA A 173 -18.71 -37.50 -25.67
CA ALA A 173 -19.84 -38.34 -26.13
C ALA A 173 -20.13 -39.48 -25.13
N SER A 174 -21.31 -39.69 -24.52
CA SER A 174 -22.68 -39.25 -24.82
C SER A 174 -23.61 -39.43 -23.59
N GLU A 175 -24.61 -38.55 -23.47
CA GLU A 175 -25.91 -38.75 -22.76
C GLU A 175 -26.84 -39.71 -23.61
N PRO A 176 -28.19 -39.92 -23.41
CA PRO A 176 -29.17 -39.23 -22.53
C PRO A 176 -30.47 -39.98 -22.05
N LYS A 177 -31.31 -39.19 -21.32
CA LYS A 177 -32.79 -39.19 -21.08
C LYS A 177 -33.37 -40.20 -20.04
N THR A 178 -34.43 -39.92 -19.25
CA THR A 178 -35.64 -39.10 -19.51
C THR A 178 -36.47 -38.82 -18.22
N GLY A 179 -37.06 -37.60 -18.12
CA GLY A 179 -38.42 -37.27 -17.63
C GLY A 179 -38.70 -37.22 -16.10
N THR A 180 -39.62 -36.46 -15.51
CA THR A 180 -40.49 -35.31 -15.83
C THR A 180 -41.50 -35.18 -14.66
N SER A 181 -41.77 -33.94 -14.19
CA SER A 181 -42.98 -33.43 -13.48
C SER A 181 -43.26 -33.61 -11.96
N THR A 182 -43.33 -32.44 -11.29
CA THR A 182 -44.18 -31.91 -10.17
C THR A 182 -45.69 -32.29 -10.35
N PRO A 183 -46.64 -32.28 -9.35
CA PRO A 183 -46.84 -31.21 -8.36
C PRO A 183 -47.50 -31.46 -6.97
N ALA A 184 -47.38 -30.41 -6.13
CA ALA A 184 -48.34 -29.80 -5.19
C ALA A 184 -48.99 -30.58 -4.02
N ALA A 185 -48.86 -30.02 -2.80
CA ALA A 185 -50.00 -29.48 -2.03
C ALA A 185 -49.52 -28.74 -0.75
N GLU A 186 -49.85 -27.45 -0.65
CA GLU A 186 -50.18 -26.75 0.61
C GLU A 186 -51.64 -27.13 0.98
N PRO A 187 -52.12 -27.00 2.24
CA PRO A 187 -52.31 -25.68 2.86
C PRO A 187 -52.11 -25.59 4.39
N ALA A 188 -52.01 -24.32 4.82
CA ALA A 188 -52.58 -23.72 6.04
C ALA A 188 -52.15 -24.19 7.45
N ALA A 189 -51.54 -23.21 8.12
CA ALA A 189 -51.54 -22.88 9.56
C ALA A 189 -52.53 -23.63 10.48
N ASN A 190 -52.09 -23.91 11.71
CA ASN A 190 -52.71 -23.41 12.95
C ASN A 190 -51.83 -23.72 14.18
N ASN A 191 -51.82 -22.76 15.12
CA ASN A 191 -51.13 -22.78 16.41
C ASN A 191 -51.67 -23.84 17.39
N ALA A 192 -50.86 -24.07 18.42
CA ALA A 192 -51.20 -24.31 19.83
C ALA A 192 -51.01 -25.75 20.41
N GLU A 193 -50.08 -25.78 21.38
CA GLU A 193 -50.14 -26.39 22.73
C GLU A 193 -50.33 -27.90 22.98
N GLY A 194 -49.58 -28.39 23.99
CA GLY A 194 -49.73 -29.67 24.70
C GLY A 194 -48.57 -30.63 24.44
N ASP A 195 -47.47 -30.57 25.21
CA ASP A 195 -47.19 -31.25 26.48
C ASP A 195 -46.79 -32.74 26.32
N ASP A 196 -45.93 -33.21 27.24
CA ASP A 196 -45.50 -34.59 27.49
C ASP A 196 -44.26 -35.15 26.74
N GLY A 197 -43.06 -34.96 27.32
CA GLY A 197 -41.91 -35.86 27.07
C GLY A 197 -40.50 -35.30 27.36
N MET A 198 -40.11 -35.19 28.64
CA MET A 198 -38.71 -34.90 29.09
C MET A 198 -37.79 -36.13 28.93
N PRO A 199 -36.43 -36.06 29.04
CA PRO A 199 -35.53 -34.90 29.23
C PRO A 199 -34.29 -34.87 28.28
N VAL A 200 -33.85 -33.69 27.83
CA VAL A 200 -32.46 -33.50 27.36
C VAL A 200 -31.76 -32.51 28.26
N ALA A 201 -30.80 -33.03 29.04
CA ALA A 201 -29.91 -32.24 29.88
C ALA A 201 -28.91 -31.49 28.99
N VAL A 202 -28.88 -30.16 29.10
CA VAL A 202 -27.80 -29.31 28.59
C VAL A 202 -27.25 -28.52 29.78
N PRO A 203 -25.98 -28.70 30.18
CA PRO A 203 -25.39 -27.79 31.14
C PRO A 203 -25.02 -26.46 30.47
N VAL A 204 -25.57 -25.41 31.07
CA VAL A 204 -25.21 -23.99 30.96
C VAL A 204 -23.77 -23.76 31.42
N GLY A 205 -23.06 -22.86 30.75
CA GLY A 205 -21.76 -22.34 31.18
C GLY A 205 -21.55 -20.91 30.73
N ILE A 206 -22.10 -19.96 31.50
CA ILE A 206 -21.78 -18.52 31.46
C ILE A 206 -20.66 -18.27 32.48
N ALA A 207 -19.61 -17.56 32.09
CA ALA A 207 -18.74 -16.86 33.03
C ALA A 207 -18.26 -15.53 32.42
N ALA A 208 -18.96 -14.47 32.81
CA ALA A 208 -18.50 -13.10 32.70
C ALA A 208 -17.61 -12.78 33.91
N THR A 209 -16.48 -12.12 33.68
CA THR A 209 -15.77 -11.37 34.73
C THR A 209 -15.29 -10.04 34.16
N VAL A 210 -15.90 -8.99 34.68
CA VAL A 210 -15.49 -7.57 34.58
C VAL A 210 -15.03 -7.15 35.98
N LEU A 211 -13.97 -6.33 36.05
CA LEU A 211 -13.68 -5.20 36.97
C LEU A 211 -12.15 -4.93 36.91
N VAL A 212 -11.59 -3.88 36.29
CA VAL A 212 -11.68 -2.40 36.43
C VAL A 212 -10.71 -1.82 37.50
N LEU A 213 -9.87 -0.87 37.05
CA LEU A 213 -9.19 0.28 37.71
C LEU A 213 -7.67 0.30 37.93
N GLY A 214 -7.11 1.46 37.55
CA GLY A 214 -5.84 2.09 37.98
C GLY A 214 -4.99 2.51 36.77
N GLY A 215 -4.82 3.78 36.39
CA GLY A 215 -4.80 5.04 37.12
C GLY A 215 -3.47 5.74 36.79
N GLY A 216 -3.52 6.86 36.05
CA GLY A 216 -2.33 7.54 35.55
C GLY A 216 -1.50 8.27 36.62
N ALA A 217 -0.20 8.40 36.37
CA ALA A 217 0.68 9.51 36.78
C ALA A 217 2.16 9.14 36.62
N TRP A 218 2.81 9.55 35.52
CA TRP A 218 4.27 9.76 35.55
C TRP A 218 4.71 10.82 34.53
N TRP A 219 4.15 12.02 34.67
CA TRP A 219 4.71 13.26 34.14
C TRP A 219 5.10 14.11 35.34
N LEU A 220 6.35 13.99 35.81
CA LEU A 220 7.16 15.02 36.50
C LEU A 220 8.50 14.40 36.95
N ARG A 221 9.51 14.39 36.07
CA ARG A 221 10.91 14.17 36.51
C ARG A 221 11.88 14.93 35.61
N SER A 222 11.91 16.25 35.75
CA SER A 222 13.13 17.07 35.62
C SER A 222 12.81 18.56 35.84
N ARG A 223 12.55 18.93 37.10
CA ARG A 223 12.79 20.28 37.61
C ARG A 223 13.28 20.13 39.04
N ARG A 224 14.60 20.05 39.17
CA ARG A 224 15.41 20.29 40.38
C ARG A 224 16.85 19.87 40.07
N ASN A 225 17.62 20.83 39.58
CA ASN A 225 19.03 20.98 39.91
C ASN A 225 19.35 22.47 39.75
N GLU A 226 19.01 23.22 40.80
CA GLU A 226 19.71 24.45 41.14
C GLU A 226 20.45 24.18 42.46
N SER A 227 21.64 24.78 42.56
CA SER A 227 22.46 24.98 43.76
C SER A 227 23.50 23.90 44.11
N ALA A 228 24.71 24.10 43.58
CA ALA A 228 25.93 24.23 44.37
C ALA A 228 26.92 25.14 43.63
#